data_AF-A0A2N2HFD4-F1
#
_entry.id   AF-A0A2N2HFD4-F1
#
_cell.length_a   1.000
_cell.length_b   1.000
_cell.length_c   1.000
_cell.angle_alpha   90.00
_cell.angle_beta   90.00
_cell.angle_gamma   90.00
#
_symmetry.space_group_name_H-M   'P 1'
#
loop_
_entity.id
_entity.type
_entity.pdbx_description
1 polymer ?
#
loop_
_entity_poly.entity_id
_entity_poly.type
_entity_poly.pdbx_seq_one_letter_code
_entity_poly.pdbx_strand_id
1 'polypeptide(L)' 'APAGQGKLNVGSRGGYCNVIVAGQSRGPTPVGGIVLPAGNHVVTCKPADGTVRSMGVTITPDQTSRITFQLDG' A
#
# COMPACT_ATOMS: atom_id res chain seq x y z
N ALA A 1 -12.57 -10.67 18.92
CA ALA A 1 -13.27 -9.61 18.16
C ALA A 1 -12.51 -9.39 16.85
N PRO A 2 -13.16 -8.99 15.74
CA PRO A 2 -12.40 -8.55 14.58
C PRO A 2 -11.49 -7.40 15.02
N ALA A 3 -10.21 -7.46 14.68
CA ALA A 3 -9.35 -6.29 14.83
C ALA A 3 -9.99 -5.18 13.98
N GLY A 4 -10.23 -3.99 14.54
CA GLY A 4 -11.00 -2.91 13.89
C GLY A 4 -10.44 -2.48 12.53
N GLN A 5 -11.05 -1.54 11.84
CA GLN A 5 -10.56 -1.12 10.52
C GLN A 5 -9.62 0.08 10.63
N GLY A 6 -8.63 0.16 9.74
CA GLY A 6 -7.79 1.35 9.58
C GLY A 6 -7.70 1.75 8.11
N LYS A 7 -6.95 2.82 7.85
CA LYS A 7 -6.74 3.35 6.50
C LYS A 7 -5.26 3.23 6.11
N LEU A 8 -5.01 3.10 4.81
CA LEU A 8 -3.69 3.10 4.22
C LEU A 8 -3.61 4.11 3.07
N ASN A 9 -2.53 4.91 3.11
CA ASN A 9 -2.10 5.75 2.01
C ASN A 9 -0.79 5.20 1.43
N VAL A 10 -0.74 5.04 0.11
CA VAL A 10 0.41 4.52 -0.62
C VAL A 10 0.92 5.56 -1.60
N GLY A 11 2.19 5.92 -1.47
CA GLY A 11 2.90 6.77 -2.42
C GLY A 11 4.07 6.05 -3.07
N SER A 12 4.67 6.70 -4.07
CA SER A 12 5.95 6.30 -4.66
C SER A 12 6.81 7.52 -4.95
N ARG A 13 8.13 7.30 -5.03
CA ARG A 13 9.15 8.25 -5.53
C ARG A 13 9.89 7.60 -6.69
N GLY A 14 10.39 8.43 -7.61
CA GLY A 14 11.09 7.95 -8.81
C GLY A 14 10.19 7.38 -9.91
N GLY A 15 8.87 7.49 -9.79
CA GLY A 15 7.90 7.02 -10.78
C GLY A 15 6.55 6.65 -10.17
N TYR A 16 5.74 5.92 -10.94
CA TYR A 16 4.42 5.43 -10.56
C TYR A 16 4.37 3.91 -10.60
N CYS A 17 3.53 3.31 -9.77
CA CYS A 17 3.29 1.88 -9.80
C CYS A 17 1.84 1.54 -9.51
N ASN A 18 1.34 0.46 -10.11
CA ASN A 18 0.06 -0.10 -9.74
C ASN A 18 0.14 -0.76 -8.35
N VAL A 19 -0.69 -0.30 -7.42
CA VAL A 19 -0.76 -0.79 -6.05
C VAL A 19 -1.67 -2.00 -5.99
N ILE A 20 -1.20 -3.05 -5.32
CA ILE A 20 -1.95 -4.27 -5.03
C ILE A 20 -1.85 -4.51 -3.52
N VAL A 21 -2.98 -4.66 -2.85
CA VAL A 21 -3.04 -4.95 -1.41
C VAL A 21 -4.21 -5.88 -1.13
N ALA A 22 -3.99 -6.89 -0.29
CA ALA A 22 -4.96 -7.96 -0.02
C ALA A 22 -5.48 -8.63 -1.31
N GLY A 23 -4.62 -8.80 -2.31
CA GLY A 23 -4.97 -9.38 -3.62
C GLY A 23 -5.77 -8.45 -4.54
N GLN A 24 -6.16 -7.26 -4.10
CA GLN A 24 -6.95 -6.31 -4.90
C GLN A 24 -6.06 -5.22 -5.49
N SER A 25 -6.16 -4.99 -6.80
CA SER A 25 -5.52 -3.85 -7.46
C SER A 25 -6.28 -2.57 -7.14
N ARG A 26 -5.55 -1.51 -6.78
CA ARG A 26 -6.09 -0.21 -6.35
C ARG A 26 -5.77 0.93 -7.33
N GLY A 27 -5.06 0.64 -8.42
CA GLY A 27 -4.63 1.63 -9.40
C GLY A 27 -3.24 2.19 -9.13
N PRO A 28 -2.77 3.13 -9.97
CA PRO A 28 -1.45 3.72 -9.85
C PRO A 28 -1.33 4.62 -8.61
N THR A 29 -0.14 4.65 -8.01
CA THR A 29 0.21 5.64 -6.97
C THR A 29 0.04 7.09 -7.48
N PRO A 30 -0.27 8.07 -6.61
CA PRO A 30 -0.63 7.90 -5.20
C PRO A 30 -2.05 7.34 -5.03
N VAL A 31 -2.23 6.41 -4.09
CA VAL A 31 -3.54 5.88 -3.69
C VAL A 31 -3.79 6.21 -2.23
N GLY A 32 -4.89 6.88 -1.92
CA GLY A 32 -5.25 7.29 -0.56
C GLY A 32 -6.52 6.61 -0.05
N GLY A 33 -6.64 6.50 1.28
CA GLY A 33 -7.87 6.11 1.96
C GLY A 33 -8.27 4.64 1.77
N ILE A 34 -7.31 3.74 1.49
CA ILE A 34 -7.60 2.31 1.36
C ILE A 34 -8.01 1.78 2.73
N VAL A 35 -9.25 1.33 2.88
CA VAL A 35 -9.74 0.74 4.13
C VAL A 35 -9.34 -0.73 4.19
N LEU A 36 -8.70 -1.14 5.29
CA LEU A 36 -8.22 -2.49 5.53
C LEU A 36 -8.53 -2.94 6.96
N PRO A 37 -8.72 -4.25 7.21
CA PRO A 37 -8.74 -4.79 8.57
C PRO A 37 -7.44 -4.45 9.29
N ALA A 38 -7.50 -4.20 10.60
CA ALA A 38 -6.29 -4.02 11.39
C ALA A 38 -5.47 -5.31 11.42
N GLY A 39 -4.15 -5.14 11.49
CA GLY A 39 -3.17 -6.21 11.37
C GLY A 39 -2.15 -5.95 10.27
N ASN A 40 -1.34 -6.95 9.99
CA ASN A 40 -0.27 -6.88 9.01
C ASN A 40 -0.79 -7.15 7.60
N HIS A 41 -0.43 -6.27 6.67
CA HIS A 41 -0.71 -6.42 5.25
C HIS A 41 0.57 -6.32 4.46
N VAL A 42 0.60 -7.01 3.32
CA VAL A 42 1.65 -6.82 2.30
C VAL A 42 1.06 -5.96 1.19
N VAL A 43 1.77 -4.89 0.86
CA VAL A 43 1.47 -4.02 -0.26
C VAL A 43 2.50 -4.29 -1.34
N THR A 44 2.03 -4.60 -2.54
CA THR A 44 2.86 -4.78 -3.72
C THR A 44 2.67 -3.57 -4.63
N CYS A 45 3.78 -3.08 -5.17
CA CYS A 45 3.88 -1.95 -6.07
C CYS A 45 4.53 -2.47 -7.36
N LYS A 46 3.75 -2.46 -8.45
CA LYS A 46 4.17 -2.94 -9.77
C LYS A 46 4.33 -1.75 -10.73
N PRO A 47 5.55 -1.25 -10.95
CA PRO A 47 5.84 -0.27 -11.99
C PRO A 47 5.46 -0.79 -13.39
N ALA A 48 5.27 0.11 -14.35
CA ALA A 48 5.06 -0.28 -15.75
C ALA A 48 6.35 -0.89 -16.34
N ASP A 49 7.48 -0.30 -15.95
CA ASP A 49 8.85 -0.65 -16.29
C ASP A 49 9.67 -0.82 -15.00
N GLY A 50 10.38 -1.94 -14.89
CA GLY A 50 11.25 -2.22 -13.74
C GLY A 50 10.70 -3.22 -12.74
N THR A 51 11.34 -3.25 -11.57
CA THR A 51 11.19 -4.33 -10.61
C THR A 51 9.98 -4.14 -9.70
N VAL A 52 9.19 -5.20 -9.54
CA VAL A 52 8.10 -5.24 -8.55
C VAL A 52 8.68 -5.14 -7.14
N ARG A 53 8.08 -4.27 -6.31
CA ARG A 53 8.49 -4.08 -4.92
C ARG A 53 7.34 -4.41 -3.98
N SER A 54 7.66 -4.97 -2.82
CA SER A 54 6.68 -5.28 -1.78
C SER A 54 7.13 -4.74 -0.43
N MET A 55 6.19 -4.24 0.37
CA MET A 55 6.43 -3.75 1.72
C MET A 55 5.35 -4.27 2.67
N GLY A 56 5.76 -4.68 3.87
CA GLY A 56 4.83 -4.94 4.97
C GLY A 56 4.37 -3.63 5.60
N VAL A 57 3.09 -3.55 5.97
CA VAL A 57 2.53 -2.44 6.73
C VAL A 57 1.60 -2.97 7.81
N THR A 58 1.69 -2.39 9.01
CA THR A 58 0.72 -2.64 10.08
C THR A 58 -0.38 -1.60 10.00
N ILE A 59 -1.62 -2.06 9.95
CA ILE A 59 -2.82 -1.23 10.00
C ILE A 59 -3.32 -1.23 11.45
N THR A 60 -3.34 -0.05 12.06
CA THR A 60 -3.90 0.15 13.40
C THR A 60 -5.36 0.58 13.26
N PRO A 61 -6.29 0.07 14.10
CA PRO A 61 -7.68 0.50 14.09
C PRO A 61 -7.81 2.02 14.22
N ASP A 62 -8.74 2.60 13.46
CA ASP A 62 -9.09 4.03 13.46
C ASP A 62 -7.94 4.99 13.12
N GLN A 63 -6.80 4.46 12.64
CA GLN A 63 -5.64 5.23 12.23
C GLN A 63 -5.42 5.17 10.71
N THR A 64 -4.62 6.12 10.21
CA THR A 64 -4.16 6.12 8.82
C THR A 64 -2.67 5.83 8.78
N SER A 65 -2.31 4.64 8.29
CA SER A 65 -0.92 4.28 8.00
C SER A 65 -0.50 4.84 6.64
N ARG A 66 0.80 5.12 6.48
CA ARG A 66 1.37 5.61 5.21
C ARG A 66 2.65 4.87 4.88
N ILE A 67 2.78 4.44 3.62
CA ILE A 67 4.03 3.91 3.07
C ILE A 67 4.38 4.64 1.78
N THR A 68 5.67 4.67 1.46
CA THR A 68 6.19 5.24 0.21
C THR A 68 7.20 4.27 -0.38
N PHE A 69 6.98 3.85 -1.62
CA PHE A 69 7.94 3.05 -2.37
C PHE A 69 9.00 3.95 -3.01
N GLN A 70 10.27 3.57 -2.93
CA GLN A 70 11.32 4.14 -3.77
C GLN A 70 11.44 3.24 -5.00
N LEU A 71 11.27 3.78 -6.21
CA LEU A 71 11.25 2.99 -7.45
C LEU A 71 12.54 3.12 -8.24
N ASP A 72 13.15 4.30 -8.19
CA ASP A 72 14.50 4.59 -8.60
C ASP A 72 15.52 3.75 -7.80
N GLY A 73 16.39 3.07 -8.53
CA GLY A 73 17.48 2.24 -8.04
C GLY A 73 18.44 1.95 -9.18
#